data_AF-A0A178X143-F1
#
_entry.id   AF-A0A178X143-F1
#
_cell.length_a   1.000
_cell.length_b   1.000
_cell.length_c   1.000
_cell.angle_alpha   90.00
_cell.angle_beta   90.00
_cell.angle_gamma   90.00
#
_symmetry.space_group_name_H-M   'P 1'
#
loop_
_entity.id
_entity.type
_entity.pdbx_description
1 polymer ?
#
loop_
_entity_poly.entity_id
_entity_poly.type
_entity_poly.pdbx_seq_one_letter_code
_entity_poly.pdbx_strand_id
1 'polypeptide(L)' 'MAGTMPPRLQAYWLGEGLARWAVAPTPYRALVAALLDEDVPANQVHGAAARLHRKHFGKWLGKHDGVRGDYSSFG' A
#
# COMPACT_ATOMS: atom_id res chain seq x y z
N MET A 1 21.07 8.36 0.63
CA MET A 1 19.94 9.31 0.67
C MET A 1 18.65 8.50 0.71
N ALA A 2 17.79 8.80 1.68
CA ALA A 2 16.82 7.87 2.26
C ALA A 2 15.75 7.41 1.27
N GLY A 3 15.62 6.09 1.11
CA GLY A 3 14.62 5.45 0.25
C GLY A 3 13.22 5.39 0.85
N THR A 4 12.80 6.48 1.49
CA THR A 4 11.49 6.62 2.13
C THR A 4 10.84 7.86 1.58
N MET A 5 9.74 7.66 0.85
CA MET A 5 8.82 8.70 0.43
C MET A 5 8.59 9.71 1.57
N PRO A 6 8.72 11.02 1.33
CA PRO A 6 8.65 12.01 2.39
C PRO A 6 7.29 11.92 3.11
N PRO A 7 7.26 12.06 4.45
CA PRO A 7 6.04 11.82 5.24
C PRO A 7 4.87 12.72 4.83
N ARG A 8 5.15 13.93 4.33
CA ARG A 8 4.14 14.85 3.79
C ARG A 8 3.47 14.31 2.53
N LEU A 9 4.26 13.76 1.61
CA LEU A 9 3.75 13.13 0.40
C LEU A 9 2.93 11.88 0.77
N GLN A 10 3.43 11.07 1.69
CA GLN A 10 2.73 9.89 2.17
C GLN A 10 1.36 10.23 2.81
N ALA A 11 1.26 11.33 3.55
CA ALA A 11 -0.01 11.82 4.10
C ALA A 11 -0.99 12.27 3.00
N TYR A 12 -0.49 12.96 1.96
CA TYR A 12 -1.31 13.38 0.81
C TYR A 12 -1.90 12.17 0.07
N TRP A 13 -1.10 11.14 -0.22
CA TRP A 13 -1.57 9.93 -0.92
C TRP A 13 -2.52 9.06 -0.11
N LEU A 14 -2.57 9.24 1.21
CA LEU A 14 -3.54 8.62 2.12
C LEU A 14 -4.79 9.49 2.36
N GLY A 15 -4.78 10.74 1.90
CA GLY A 15 -5.90 11.68 1.98
C GLY A 15 -6.44 12.00 0.59
N GLU A 16 -6.16 13.20 0.08
CA GLU A 16 -6.65 13.68 -1.23
C GLU A 16 -6.19 12.81 -2.41
N GLY A 17 -4.94 12.34 -2.37
CA GLY A 17 -4.39 11.49 -3.42
C GLY A 17 -5.04 10.10 -3.46
N LEU A 18 -5.76 9.71 -2.41
CA LEU A 18 -6.40 8.40 -2.31
C LEU A 18 -7.44 8.19 -3.42
N ALA A 19 -8.24 9.20 -3.74
CA ALA A 19 -9.24 9.14 -4.81
C ALA A 19 -8.63 9.02 -6.22
N ARG A 20 -7.32 9.25 -6.38
CA ARG A 20 -6.65 9.13 -7.70
C ARG A 20 -6.28 7.69 -8.04
N TRP A 21 -6.06 6.85 -7.03
CA TRP A 21 -5.66 5.46 -7.22
C TRP A 21 -6.64 4.46 -6.62
N ALA A 22 -7.27 4.73 -5.49
CA ALA A 22 -8.14 3.76 -4.82
C ALA A 22 -9.45 3.44 -5.58
N VAL A 23 -9.93 4.38 -6.41
CA VAL A 23 -11.16 4.20 -7.22
C VAL A 23 -10.85 3.53 -8.57
N ALA A 24 -9.58 3.51 -8.96
CA ALA A 24 -9.18 2.94 -10.24
C ALA A 24 -9.41 1.42 -10.25
N PRO A 25 -9.74 0.83 -11.40
CA PRO A 25 -9.91 -0.63 -11.52
C PRO A 25 -8.63 -1.41 -11.18
N THR A 26 -7.46 -0.75 -11.26
CA THR A 26 -6.17 -1.32 -10.83
C THR A 26 -5.44 -0.37 -9.87
N PRO A 27 -5.82 -0.35 -8.58
CA PRO A 27 -5.36 0.68 -7.65
C PRO A 27 -3.85 0.68 -7.44
N TYR A 28 -3.22 -0.50 -7.43
CA TYR A 28 -1.76 -0.61 -7.34
C TYR A 28 -1.04 -0.04 -8.56
N ARG A 29 -1.52 -0.30 -9.79
CA ARG A 29 -0.88 0.21 -11.02
C ARG A 29 -1.07 1.72 -11.16
N ALA A 30 -2.26 2.23 -10.85
CA ALA A 30 -2.54 3.66 -10.83
C ALA A 30 -1.64 4.40 -9.81
N LEU A 31 -1.45 3.81 -8.62
CA LEU A 31 -0.57 4.37 -7.60
C LEU A 31 0.90 4.37 -8.05
N VAL A 32 1.39 3.29 -8.67
CA VAL A 32 2.77 3.25 -9.21
C VAL A 32 2.96 4.28 -10.31
N ALA A 33 2.03 4.40 -11.25
CA ALA A 33 2.13 5.39 -12.33
C ALA A 33 2.15 6.82 -11.79
N ALA A 34 1.30 7.14 -10.82
CA ALA A 34 1.23 8.48 -10.25
C ALA A 34 2.44 8.81 -9.36
N LEU A 35 3.07 7.81 -8.74
CA LEU A 35 4.34 7.99 -8.02
C LEU A 35 5.54 8.14 -8.96
N LEU A 36 5.53 7.45 -10.11
CA LEU A 36 6.55 7.63 -11.15
C LEU A 36 6.50 9.04 -11.76
N ASP A 37 5.30 9.59 -11.92
CA ASP A 37 5.09 10.98 -12.38
C ASP A 37 5.68 12.01 -11.41
N GLU A 38 5.70 11.71 -10.11
CA GLU A 38 6.25 12.54 -9.05
C GLU A 38 7.77 12.34 -8.82
N ASP A 39 8.49 11.78 -9.80
CA ASP A 39 9.93 11.52 -9.78
C ASP A 39 10.39 10.50 -8.69
N VAL A 40 9.47 9.65 -8.20
CA VAL A 40 9.86 8.56 -7.29
C VAL A 40 10.59 7.49 -8.09
N PRO A 41 11.83 7.13 -7.72
CA PRO A 41 12.60 6.20 -8.52
C PRO A 41 11.97 4.80 -8.51
N ALA A 42 11.99 4.12 -9.66
CA ALA A 42 11.31 2.85 -9.88
C ALA A 42 11.76 1.73 -8.91
N ASN A 43 12.97 1.82 -8.38
CA ASN A 43 13.49 0.91 -7.36
C ASN A 43 12.79 1.06 -5.99
N GLN A 44 12.12 2.19 -5.73
CA GLN A 44 11.43 2.50 -4.48
C GLN A 44 9.92 2.65 -4.64
N VAL A 45 9.45 2.91 -5.87
CA VAL A 45 8.01 3.12 -6.15
C VAL A 45 7.16 1.93 -5.72
N HIS A 46 7.63 0.71 -5.99
CA HIS A 46 6.93 -0.52 -5.61
C HIS A 46 6.82 -0.68 -4.09
N GLY A 47 7.87 -0.31 -3.36
CA GLY A 47 7.89 -0.34 -1.90
C GLY A 47 6.99 0.73 -1.28
N ALA A 48 6.97 1.94 -1.83
CA ALA A 48 6.08 3.02 -1.42
C ALA A 48 4.61 2.67 -1.71
N ALA A 49 4.31 2.20 -2.91
CA ALA A 49 2.98 1.76 -3.32
C ALA A 49 2.48 0.60 -2.44
N ALA A 50 3.31 -0.40 -2.16
CA ALA A 50 2.95 -1.51 -1.28
C ALA A 50 2.64 -1.05 0.15
N ARG A 51 3.39 -0.08 0.71
CA ARG A 51 3.14 0.49 2.04
C ARG A 51 1.82 1.26 2.09
N LEU A 52 1.55 2.09 1.08
CA LEU A 52 0.31 2.87 0.96
C LEU A 52 -0.91 1.97 0.76
N HIS A 53 -0.82 1.02 -0.16
CA HIS A 53 -1.87 0.03 -0.42
C HIS A 53 -2.17 -0.79 0.84
N ARG A 54 -1.14 -1.24 1.57
CA ARG A 54 -1.31 -1.93 2.85
C ARG A 54 -1.99 -1.05 3.90
N LYS A 55 -1.60 0.23 4.01
CA LYS A 55 -2.15 1.14 5.04
C LYS A 55 -3.61 1.50 4.76
N HIS A 56 -4.01 1.57 3.50
CA HIS A 56 -5.41 1.83 3.13
C HIS A 56 -6.29 0.57 3.17
N PHE A 57 -5.88 -0.52 2.50
CA PHE A 57 -6.70 -1.74 2.41
C PHE A 57 -6.57 -2.63 3.65
N GLY A 58 -5.61 -2.38 4.54
CA GLY A 58 -5.33 -3.21 5.72
C GLY A 58 -4.85 -4.64 5.40
N LYS A 59 -4.89 -5.05 4.12
CA LYS A 59 -4.59 -6.41 3.66
C LYS A 59 -3.27 -6.44 2.91
N TRP A 60 -2.43 -7.40 3.29
CA TRP A 60 -1.28 -7.82 2.49
C TRP A 60 -1.81 -8.86 1.49
N LEU A 61 -1.41 -8.80 0.22
CA LEU A 61 -1.77 -9.80 -0.81
C LEU A 61 -1.31 -11.24 -0.49
N GLY A 62 -0.67 -11.47 0.66
CA GLY A 62 -0.28 -12.79 1.17
C GLY A 62 -0.50 -12.99 2.67
N LYS A 63 -1.25 -12.11 3.36
CA LYS A 63 -1.68 -12.46 4.72
C LYS A 63 -2.91 -13.34 4.59
N HIS A 64 -2.69 -14.65 4.59
CA HIS A 64 -3.66 -15.57 5.18
C HIS A 64 -4.10 -14.91 6.48
N ASP A 65 -5.35 -14.48 6.50
CA ASP A 65 -6.02 -14.16 7.74
C ASP A 65 -5.75 -15.34 8.67
N GLY A 66 -5.16 -15.04 9.81
CA GLY A 66 -4.93 -16.05 10.82
C GLY A 66 -6.30 -16.59 11.24
N VAL A 67 -6.75 -17.65 10.57
CA VAL A 67 -7.36 -18.76 11.27
C VAL A 67 -6.26 -19.24 12.21
N ARG A 68 -6.16 -18.55 13.36
CA ARG A 68 -5.71 -19.16 14.59
C ARG A 68 -6.80 -20.19 14.85
N GLY A 69 -6.62 -21.36 14.23
CA GLY A 69 -7.36 -22.55 14.59
C GLY A 69 -7.13 -22.70 16.09
N ASP A 70 -8.16 -22.38 16.85
CA ASP A 70 -8.26 -22.83 18.21
C ASP A 70 -8.29 -24.36 18.14
N TYR A 71 -7.14 -24.98 18.37
CA TYR A 71 -7.04 -26.42 18.64
C TYR A 71 -7.13 -26.61 20.15
N SER A 72 -8.16 -26.06 20.80
CA SER A 72 -8.36 -26.18 22.25
C SER A 72 -9.84 -26.33 22.57
N SER A 73 -10.48 -27.33 21.96
CA SER A 73 -11.72 -27.93 22.46
C SER A 73 -11.90 -29.33 21.87
N PHE A 74 -11.08 -30.27 22.33
CA PHE A 74 -11.44 -31.68 22.46
C PHE A 74 -10.72 -32.22 23.69
N GLY A 75 -11.48 -32.38 24.78
CA GLY A 75 -11.04 -32.87 26.08
C GLY A 75 -12.17 -32.75 27.08
#